data_AF-A0AA37TLP5-F1
#
_entry.id   AF-A0AA37TLP5-F1
#
_cell.length_a   1.000
_cell.length_b   1.000
_cell.length_c   1.000
_cell.angle_alpha   90.00
_cell.angle_beta   90.00
_cell.angle_gamma   90.00
#
_symmetry.space_group_name_H-M   'P 1'
#
loop_
_entity.id
_entity.type
_entity.pdbx_description
1 polymer ?
#
loop_
_entity_poly.entity_id
_entity_poly.type
_entity_poly.pdbx_seq_one_letter_code
_entity_poly.pdbx_strand_id
1 'polypeptide(L)'
;MREPTKDTSINALLARPSEQLSGSEIHTVKKALLNAVSTLSEAQLYDDVASAMLADPHSAHDLLLRQGEECPDGEYAFPKIRVALLEACVERMKQIESTWDPIGELAAGGPLDRAREAAFREEPGRWLPGATVSDVVLLHAPAFGVVRHGGRDHIWLYAAKTQGDDKLKDLIAFLDDRPGFGGIIVGPAALEEDLDLPWDCTFVPVDAGADSHTGGAA
;
A
#
# COMPACT_ATOMS: atom_id res chain seq x y z
N MET A 1 25.39 59.40 -19.09
CA MET A 1 24.91 58.42 -20.07
C MET A 1 24.72 57.10 -19.36
N ARG A 2 23.48 56.57 -19.29
CA ARG A 2 23.26 55.19 -18.84
C ARG A 2 23.67 54.30 -20.01
N GLU A 3 24.59 53.37 -19.77
CA GLU A 3 24.96 52.37 -20.78
C GLU A 3 23.70 51.63 -21.23
N PRO A 4 23.51 51.40 -22.55
CA PRO A 4 22.42 50.58 -23.01
C PRO A 4 22.70 49.15 -22.53
N THR A 5 21.95 48.69 -21.54
CA THR A 5 21.87 47.28 -21.16
C THR A 5 21.36 46.51 -22.36
N LYS A 6 22.29 46.02 -23.20
CA LYS A 6 21.99 44.95 -24.14
C LYS A 6 21.63 43.75 -23.29
N ASP A 7 20.34 43.42 -23.22
CA ASP A 7 19.88 42.11 -22.76
C ASP A 7 20.51 41.05 -23.67
N THR A 8 21.71 40.64 -23.28
CA THR A 8 22.50 39.65 -24.00
C THR A 8 21.91 38.31 -23.63
N SER A 9 21.46 37.56 -24.63
CA SER A 9 20.81 36.27 -24.38
C SER A 9 21.76 35.32 -23.65
N ILE A 10 21.21 34.45 -22.80
CA ILE A 10 21.98 33.44 -22.05
C ILE A 10 22.82 32.57 -22.99
N ASN A 11 22.30 32.21 -24.17
CA ASN A 11 23.05 31.45 -25.18
C ASN A 11 24.29 32.20 -25.68
N ALA A 12 24.19 33.52 -25.84
CA ALA A 12 25.33 34.35 -26.23
C ALA A 12 26.35 34.51 -25.09
N LEU A 13 25.91 34.48 -23.83
CA LEU A 13 26.81 34.49 -22.67
C LEU A 13 27.53 33.15 -22.50
N LEU A 14 26.84 32.03 -22.68
CA LEU A 14 27.41 30.67 -22.58
C LEU A 14 28.44 30.36 -23.67
N ALA A 15 28.37 31.04 -24.82
CA ALA A 15 29.32 30.89 -25.91
C ALA A 15 30.64 31.67 -25.72
N ARG A 16 30.73 32.54 -24.70
CA ARG A 16 31.92 33.35 -24.42
C ARG A 16 32.85 32.67 -23.42
N PRO A 17 34.18 32.85 -23.54
CA PRO A 17 35.12 32.46 -22.49
C PRO A 17 34.76 33.14 -21.15
N SER A 18 34.84 32.39 -20.04
CA SER A 18 34.46 32.87 -18.71
C SER A 18 35.24 34.11 -18.26
N GLU A 19 36.48 34.24 -18.70
CA GLU A 19 37.38 35.37 -18.44
C GLU A 19 36.86 36.71 -19.00
N GLN A 20 35.96 36.65 -19.98
CA GLN A 20 35.40 37.82 -20.65
C GLN A 20 34.02 38.22 -20.10
N LEU A 21 33.50 37.49 -19.11
CA LEU A 21 32.20 37.79 -18.49
C LEU A 21 32.38 38.72 -17.30
N SER A 22 31.56 39.75 -17.23
CA SER A 22 31.43 40.60 -16.05
C SER A 22 30.79 39.85 -14.88
N GLY A 23 30.99 40.33 -13.65
CA GLY A 23 30.38 39.72 -12.46
C GLY A 23 28.84 39.63 -12.51
N SER A 24 28.18 40.62 -13.14
CA SER A 24 26.74 40.60 -13.37
C SER A 24 26.31 39.56 -14.41
N GLU A 25 27.08 39.37 -15.48
CA GLU A 25 26.81 38.34 -16.48
C GLU A 25 27.02 36.94 -15.89
N ILE A 26 28.06 36.75 -15.07
CA ILE A 26 28.32 35.50 -14.34
C ILE A 26 27.13 35.17 -13.42
N HIS A 27 26.61 36.16 -12.69
CA HIS A 27 25.43 35.96 -11.84
C HIS A 27 24.20 35.54 -12.65
N THR A 28 23.95 36.17 -13.80
CA THR A 28 22.85 35.82 -14.70
C THR A 28 22.99 34.38 -15.24
N VAL A 29 24.20 34.00 -15.69
CA VAL A 29 24.48 32.63 -16.16
C VAL A 29 24.28 31.61 -15.03
N LYS A 30 24.78 31.89 -13.82
CA LYS A 30 24.60 31.01 -12.66
C LYS A 30 23.13 30.81 -12.33
N LYS A 31 22.33 31.89 -12.32
CA LYS A 31 20.88 31.82 -12.08
C LYS A 31 20.18 30.99 -13.16
N ALA A 32 20.53 31.19 -14.43
CA ALA A 32 19.96 30.44 -15.55
C ALA A 32 20.28 28.94 -15.46
N LEU A 33 21.52 28.58 -15.12
CA LEU A 33 21.93 27.18 -14.94
C LEU A 33 21.22 26.51 -13.77
N LEU A 34 21.10 27.20 -12.63
CA LEU A 34 20.37 26.67 -11.47
C LEU A 34 18.89 26.42 -11.79
N ASN A 35 18.24 27.34 -12.51
CA ASN A 35 16.87 27.14 -12.96
C ASN A 35 16.76 25.94 -13.90
N ALA A 36 17.68 25.80 -14.87
CA ALA A 36 17.68 24.67 -15.80
C ALA A 36 17.88 23.32 -15.08
N VAL A 37 18.76 23.26 -14.08
CA VAL A 37 18.97 22.06 -13.26
C VAL A 37 17.70 21.71 -12.47
N SER A 38 17.02 22.70 -11.89
CA SER A 38 15.75 22.48 -11.20
C SER A 38 14.69 21.91 -12.13
N THR A 39 14.56 22.46 -13.35
CA THR A 39 13.62 21.97 -14.36
C THR A 39 13.94 20.54 -14.81
N LEU A 40 15.21 20.22 -15.02
CA LEU A 40 15.62 18.86 -15.40
C LEU A 40 15.41 17.86 -14.26
N SER A 41 15.64 18.27 -13.02
CA SER A 41 15.39 17.42 -11.84
C SER A 41 13.90 17.11 -11.70
N GLU A 42 13.03 18.09 -11.94
CA GLU A 42 11.58 17.88 -11.97
C GLU A 42 11.16 16.94 -13.10
N ALA A 43 11.72 17.10 -14.31
CA ALA A 43 11.44 16.20 -15.43
C ALA A 43 11.86 14.75 -15.14
N GLN A 44 13.04 14.56 -14.53
CA GLN A 44 13.51 13.23 -14.12
C GLN A 44 12.58 12.59 -13.10
N LEU A 45 12.14 13.35 -12.09
CA LEU A 45 11.18 12.85 -11.10
C LEU A 45 9.88 12.37 -11.76
N TYR A 46 9.36 13.11 -12.73
CA TYR A 46 8.15 12.70 -13.44
C TYR A 46 8.33 11.42 -14.27
N ASP A 47 9.51 11.19 -14.83
CA ASP A 47 9.86 9.94 -15.50
C ASP A 47 9.95 8.76 -14.49
N ASP A 48 10.57 9.01 -13.33
CA ASP A 48 10.66 8.04 -12.24
C ASP A 48 9.27 7.67 -11.71
N VAL A 49 8.38 8.64 -11.54
CA VAL A 49 6.98 8.44 -11.14
C VAL A 49 6.22 7.63 -12.17
N ALA A 50 6.33 7.99 -13.46
CA ALA A 50 5.65 7.28 -14.53
C ALA A 50 6.08 5.79 -14.58
N SER A 51 7.36 5.53 -14.33
CA SER A 51 7.92 4.19 -14.25
C SER A 51 7.46 3.43 -13.00
N ALA A 52 7.52 4.07 -11.82
CA ALA A 52 7.12 3.48 -10.54
C ALA A 52 5.62 3.17 -10.48
N MET A 53 4.78 4.00 -11.11
CA MET A 53 3.32 3.84 -11.16
C MET A 53 2.87 2.49 -11.72
N LEU A 54 3.67 1.86 -12.60
CA LEU A 54 3.36 0.55 -13.16
C LEU A 54 3.47 -0.58 -12.12
N ALA A 55 4.40 -0.46 -11.18
CA ALA A 55 4.66 -1.46 -10.15
C ALA A 55 3.88 -1.16 -8.86
N ASP A 56 3.88 0.10 -8.42
CA ASP A 56 3.23 0.56 -7.21
C ASP A 56 2.70 2.00 -7.39
N PRO A 57 1.41 2.15 -7.76
CA PRO A 57 0.82 3.48 -7.97
C PRO A 57 0.61 4.27 -6.68
N HIS A 58 0.57 3.63 -5.49
CA HIS A 58 0.45 4.34 -4.22
C HIS A 58 1.78 5.03 -3.89
N SER A 59 2.90 4.31 -3.97
CA SER A 59 4.22 4.89 -3.77
C SER A 59 4.55 5.99 -4.79
N ALA A 60 4.15 5.80 -6.05
CA ALA A 60 4.33 6.81 -7.10
C ALA A 60 3.52 8.10 -6.82
N HIS A 61 2.30 7.96 -6.33
CA HIS A 61 1.45 9.07 -5.92
C HIS A 61 2.02 9.81 -4.71
N ASP A 62 2.49 9.09 -3.69
CA ASP A 62 3.11 9.68 -2.50
C ASP A 62 4.40 10.44 -2.82
N LEU A 63 5.20 9.93 -3.75
CA LEU A 63 6.41 10.60 -4.24
C LEU A 63 6.08 11.97 -4.84
N LEU A 64 5.01 12.05 -5.64
CA LEU A 64 4.53 13.32 -6.17
C LEU A 64 4.03 14.24 -5.06
N LEU A 65 3.30 13.75 -4.07
CA LEU A 65 2.76 14.59 -2.99
C LEU A 65 3.88 15.21 -2.12
N ARG A 66 4.88 14.41 -1.73
CA ARG A 66 6.02 14.88 -0.91
C ARG A 66 6.80 16.00 -1.56
N GLN A 67 7.01 15.92 -2.88
CA GLN A 67 7.65 17.02 -3.63
C GLN A 67 6.88 18.35 -3.45
N GLY A 68 5.56 18.29 -3.34
CA GLY A 68 4.75 19.50 -3.16
C GLY A 68 4.75 20.05 -1.74
N GLU A 69 5.02 19.21 -0.75
CA GLU A 69 5.27 19.64 0.63
C GLU A 69 6.63 20.33 0.78
N GLU A 70 7.63 19.90 0.01
CA GLU A 70 8.97 20.50 -0.02
C GLU A 70 9.00 21.85 -0.77
N CYS A 71 8.01 22.12 -1.64
CA CYS A 71 7.91 23.36 -2.40
C CYS A 71 6.48 23.95 -2.39
N PRO A 72 5.96 24.39 -1.23
CA PRO A 72 4.56 24.80 -1.09
C PRO A 72 4.22 26.08 -1.86
N ASP A 73 5.20 26.98 -2.05
CA ASP A 73 5.08 28.21 -2.84
C ASP A 73 5.81 28.11 -4.20
N GLY A 74 6.31 26.93 -4.57
CA GLY A 74 7.09 26.72 -5.78
C GLY A 74 6.22 26.63 -7.02
N GLU A 75 6.46 27.50 -8.02
CA GLU A 75 5.94 27.28 -9.36
C GLU A 75 6.67 26.09 -9.99
N TYR A 76 5.96 24.96 -10.14
CA TYR A 76 6.46 23.81 -10.90
C TYR A 76 6.72 24.18 -12.35
N ALA A 77 7.79 23.64 -12.94
CA ALA A 77 8.12 23.87 -14.34
C ALA A 77 7.10 23.20 -15.29
N PHE A 78 6.51 22.06 -14.89
CA PHE A 78 5.52 21.36 -15.70
C PHE A 78 4.23 21.01 -14.92
N PRO A 79 3.43 22.01 -14.52
CA PRO A 79 2.26 21.79 -13.66
C PRO A 79 1.19 20.91 -14.31
N LYS A 80 1.04 20.97 -15.64
CA LYS A 80 0.09 20.12 -16.38
C LYS A 80 0.50 18.64 -16.39
N ILE A 81 1.80 18.37 -16.51
CA ILE A 81 2.32 16.99 -16.49
C ILE A 81 2.13 16.40 -15.09
N ARG A 82 2.41 17.20 -14.05
CA ARG A 82 2.17 16.82 -12.67
C ARG A 82 0.73 16.40 -12.39
N VAL A 83 -0.24 17.23 -12.80
CA VAL A 83 -1.67 16.91 -12.62
C VAL A 83 -2.03 15.63 -13.39
N ALA A 84 -1.60 15.51 -14.65
CA ALA A 84 -1.87 14.32 -15.44
C ALA A 84 -1.28 13.03 -14.81
N LEU A 85 -0.10 13.11 -14.20
CA LEU A 85 0.50 11.98 -13.49
C LEU A 85 -0.24 11.63 -12.20
N LEU A 86 -0.69 12.62 -11.42
CA LEU A 86 -1.53 12.38 -10.25
C LEU A 86 -2.85 11.69 -10.65
N GLU A 87 -3.52 12.18 -11.69
CA GLU A 87 -4.73 11.57 -12.24
C GLU A 87 -4.48 10.16 -12.74
N ALA A 88 -3.37 9.92 -13.44
CA ALA A 88 -2.99 8.60 -13.92
C ALA A 88 -2.72 7.61 -12.77
N CYS A 89 -2.07 8.06 -11.69
CA CYS A 89 -1.87 7.23 -10.50
C CYS A 89 -3.20 6.85 -9.87
N VAL A 90 -4.13 7.81 -9.70
CA VAL A 90 -5.47 7.57 -9.15
C VAL A 90 -6.28 6.62 -10.02
N GLU A 91 -6.24 6.82 -11.33
CA GLU A 91 -6.95 5.94 -12.27
C GLU A 91 -6.36 4.52 -12.23
N ARG A 92 -5.03 4.39 -12.12
CA ARG A 92 -4.39 3.09 -11.98
C ARG A 92 -4.73 2.39 -10.66
N MET A 93 -4.75 3.13 -9.55
CA MET A 93 -5.23 2.62 -8.25
C MET A 93 -6.66 2.12 -8.38
N LYS A 94 -7.57 2.92 -8.95
CA LYS A 94 -8.96 2.53 -9.21
C LYS A 94 -9.07 1.31 -10.12
N GLN A 95 -8.24 1.21 -11.15
CA GLN A 95 -8.22 0.03 -12.02
C GLN A 95 -7.83 -1.21 -11.24
N ILE A 96 -6.77 -1.17 -10.43
CA ILE A 96 -6.36 -2.28 -9.57
C ILE A 96 -7.49 -2.63 -8.59
N GLU A 97 -8.09 -1.63 -7.95
CA GLU A 97 -9.26 -1.79 -7.08
C GLU A 97 -10.51 -2.32 -7.80
N SER A 98 -10.71 -2.01 -9.08
CA SER A 98 -11.84 -2.47 -9.89
C SER A 98 -11.59 -3.83 -10.56
N THR A 99 -10.33 -4.22 -10.71
CA THR A 99 -9.92 -5.58 -11.11
C THR A 99 -9.99 -6.53 -9.92
N TRP A 100 -10.08 -5.99 -8.70
CA TRP A 100 -10.54 -6.71 -7.53
C TRP A 100 -12.06 -6.90 -7.65
N ASP A 101 -12.48 -8.00 -8.28
CA ASP A 101 -13.89 -8.37 -8.46
C ASP A 101 -14.51 -8.80 -7.12
N PRO A 102 -15.44 -8.03 -6.52
CA PRO A 102 -16.17 -8.45 -5.33
C PRO A 102 -17.57 -8.96 -5.69
N ILE A 103 -17.81 -9.44 -6.92
CA ILE A 103 -19.15 -9.86 -7.35
C ILE A 103 -19.28 -11.38 -7.32
N GLY A 104 -19.45 -11.87 -6.10
CA GLY A 104 -19.98 -13.20 -5.81
C GLY A 104 -20.03 -13.43 -4.31
N GLU A 105 -21.02 -14.16 -3.81
CA GLU A 105 -21.01 -14.66 -2.42
C GLU A 105 -19.72 -15.47 -2.11
N LEU A 106 -19.02 -15.92 -3.14
CA LEU A 106 -17.77 -16.69 -3.09
C LEU A 106 -16.50 -15.87 -3.40
N ALA A 107 -16.61 -14.56 -3.62
CA ALA A 107 -15.44 -13.71 -3.85
C ALA A 107 -14.58 -13.62 -2.57
N ALA A 108 -13.26 -13.58 -2.71
CA ALA A 108 -12.34 -13.53 -1.59
C ALA A 108 -12.51 -12.24 -0.77
N GLY A 109 -12.80 -12.36 0.52
CA GLY A 109 -13.17 -11.23 1.39
C GLY A 109 -14.61 -10.74 1.21
N GLY A 110 -15.42 -11.49 0.47
CA GLY A 110 -16.84 -11.23 0.24
C GLY A 110 -17.73 -11.44 1.48
N PRO A 111 -19.06 -11.30 1.35
CA PRO A 111 -20.00 -11.41 2.47
C PRO A 111 -19.89 -12.74 3.25
N LEU A 112 -19.65 -13.85 2.55
CA LEU A 112 -19.53 -15.18 3.14
C LEU A 112 -18.25 -15.33 3.97
N ASP A 113 -17.14 -14.78 3.48
CA ASP A 113 -15.87 -14.73 4.21
C ASP A 113 -15.96 -13.83 5.44
N ARG A 114 -16.60 -12.65 5.31
CA ARG A 114 -16.89 -11.77 6.44
C ARG A 114 -17.80 -12.43 7.47
N ALA A 115 -18.77 -13.24 7.03
CA ALA A 115 -19.64 -14.00 7.93
C ALA A 115 -18.87 -15.08 8.68
N ARG A 116 -17.98 -15.82 8.01
CA ARG A 116 -17.09 -16.81 8.66
C ARG A 116 -16.15 -16.16 9.68
N GLU A 117 -15.52 -15.05 9.30
CA GLU A 117 -14.65 -14.28 10.19
C GLU A 117 -15.40 -13.81 11.43
N ALA A 118 -16.59 -13.23 11.25
CA ALA A 118 -17.43 -12.78 12.36
C ALA A 118 -17.87 -13.95 13.27
N ALA A 119 -18.28 -15.07 12.67
CA ALA A 119 -18.70 -16.25 13.41
C ALA A 119 -17.55 -16.85 14.24
N PHE A 120 -16.35 -16.96 13.67
CA PHE A 120 -15.17 -17.39 14.42
C PHE A 120 -14.77 -16.41 15.52
N ARG A 121 -14.90 -15.10 15.28
CA ARG A 121 -14.63 -14.06 16.28
C ARG A 121 -15.58 -14.14 17.47
N GLU A 122 -16.85 -14.45 17.23
CA GLU A 122 -17.89 -14.56 18.26
C GLU A 122 -17.75 -15.85 19.07
N GLU A 123 -17.53 -16.99 18.41
CA GLU A 123 -17.51 -18.30 19.05
C GLU A 123 -16.39 -19.22 18.50
N PRO A 124 -15.11 -18.94 18.79
CA PRO A 124 -14.00 -19.70 18.22
C PRO A 124 -14.00 -21.18 18.64
N GLY A 125 -14.55 -21.48 19.82
CA GLY A 125 -14.68 -22.83 20.38
C GLY A 125 -15.50 -23.79 19.51
N ARG A 126 -16.36 -23.29 18.62
CA ARG A 126 -17.14 -24.10 17.67
C ARG A 126 -16.27 -24.78 16.62
N TRP A 127 -15.15 -24.16 16.23
CA TRP A 127 -14.22 -24.69 15.21
C TRP A 127 -12.86 -25.10 15.78
N LEU A 128 -12.44 -24.47 16.89
CA LEU A 128 -11.22 -24.81 17.62
C LEU A 128 -11.58 -25.27 19.03
N PRO A 129 -11.79 -26.59 19.26
CA PRO A 129 -12.27 -27.09 20.54
C PRO A 129 -11.40 -26.66 21.72
N GLY A 130 -12.02 -26.12 22.77
CA GLY A 130 -11.32 -25.60 23.94
C GLY A 130 -10.77 -24.17 23.79
N ALA A 131 -11.01 -23.53 22.64
CA ALA A 131 -10.71 -22.13 22.44
C ALA A 131 -11.83 -21.22 22.96
N THR A 132 -11.45 -20.06 23.51
CA THR A 132 -12.37 -19.01 23.95
C THR A 132 -11.94 -17.66 23.41
N VAL A 133 -12.87 -16.72 23.30
CA VAL A 133 -12.55 -15.32 23.00
C VAL A 133 -11.52 -14.82 24.02
N SER A 134 -10.43 -14.22 23.55
CA SER A 134 -9.41 -13.64 24.44
C SER A 134 -9.82 -12.22 24.84
N ASP A 135 -9.52 -11.85 26.08
CA ASP A 135 -9.72 -10.47 26.58
C ASP A 135 -8.65 -9.49 26.04
N VAL A 136 -7.65 -10.00 25.32
CA VAL A 136 -6.57 -9.19 24.75
C VAL A 136 -7.07 -8.41 23.54
N VAL A 137 -7.07 -7.09 23.66
CA VAL A 137 -7.39 -6.17 22.57
C VAL A 137 -6.10 -5.74 21.87
N LEU A 138 -5.94 -6.11 20.60
CA LEU A 138 -4.85 -5.60 19.76
C LEU A 138 -5.22 -4.21 19.24
N LEU A 139 -4.58 -3.17 19.78
CA LEU A 139 -4.88 -1.78 19.44
C LEU A 139 -4.41 -1.34 18.04
N HIS A 140 -3.57 -2.13 17.36
CA HIS A 140 -2.79 -1.65 16.22
C HIS A 140 -3.03 -2.37 14.88
N ALA A 141 -3.81 -3.46 14.82
CA ALA A 141 -3.96 -4.20 13.57
C ALA A 141 -5.39 -4.72 13.39
N PRO A 142 -6.22 -4.05 12.56
CA PRO A 142 -7.66 -4.34 12.47
C PRO A 142 -8.01 -5.72 11.90
N ALA A 143 -7.06 -6.39 11.25
CA ALA A 143 -7.24 -7.71 10.64
C ALA A 143 -6.85 -8.89 11.55
N PHE A 144 -6.28 -8.63 12.73
CA PHE A 144 -5.83 -9.67 13.66
C PHE A 144 -6.80 -9.78 14.84
N GLY A 145 -7.15 -11.01 15.17
CA GLY A 145 -7.83 -11.34 16.41
C GLY A 145 -6.91 -12.10 17.36
N VAL A 146 -7.36 -12.22 18.61
CA VAL A 146 -6.69 -13.06 19.61
C VAL A 146 -7.69 -14.06 20.17
N VAL A 147 -7.25 -15.30 20.26
CA VAL A 147 -8.03 -16.39 20.85
C VAL A 147 -7.21 -17.05 21.94
N ARG A 148 -7.87 -17.43 23.05
CA ARG A 148 -7.22 -18.19 24.11
C ARG A 148 -7.45 -19.67 23.88
N HIS A 149 -6.39 -20.45 23.76
CA HIS A 149 -6.45 -21.90 23.54
C HIS A 149 -5.36 -22.58 24.38
N GLY A 150 -5.71 -23.67 25.09
CA GLY A 150 -4.76 -24.36 25.97
C GLY A 150 -4.15 -23.48 27.07
N GLY A 151 -4.86 -22.42 27.50
CA GLY A 151 -4.38 -21.46 28.50
C GLY A 151 -3.36 -20.44 27.99
N ARG A 152 -3.12 -20.37 26.68
CA ARG A 152 -2.25 -19.38 26.03
C ARG A 152 -3.03 -18.56 25.00
N ASP A 153 -2.58 -17.34 24.75
CA ASP A 153 -3.17 -16.49 23.73
C ASP A 153 -2.47 -16.73 22.38
N HIS A 154 -3.28 -16.91 21.34
CA HIS A 154 -2.87 -17.14 19.97
C HIS A 154 -3.40 -16.02 19.09
N ILE A 155 -2.55 -15.55 18.18
CA ILE A 155 -2.95 -14.58 17.17
C ILE A 155 -3.61 -15.33 16.04
N TRP A 156 -4.76 -14.84 15.59
CA TRP A 156 -5.43 -15.39 14.43
C TRP A 156 -5.74 -14.32 13.40
N LEU A 157 -5.79 -14.72 12.13
CA LEU A 157 -6.37 -13.88 11.08
C LEU A 157 -7.22 -14.69 10.12
N TYR A 158 -8.09 -14.00 9.40
CA TYR A 158 -8.87 -14.60 8.35
C TYR A 158 -8.13 -14.55 7.00
N ALA A 159 -8.07 -15.70 6.33
CA ALA A 159 -7.53 -15.89 5.01
C ALA A 159 -8.64 -16.34 4.05
N ALA A 160 -8.91 -15.51 3.05
CA ALA A 160 -9.78 -15.88 1.94
C ALA A 160 -9.01 -16.74 0.93
N LYS A 161 -9.72 -17.53 0.12
CA LYS A 161 -9.10 -18.52 -0.79
C LYS A 161 -7.99 -17.95 -1.69
N THR A 162 -8.17 -16.74 -2.23
CA THR A 162 -7.17 -16.13 -3.14
C THR A 162 -6.12 -15.27 -2.43
N GLN A 163 -6.17 -15.17 -1.10
CA GLN A 163 -5.29 -14.32 -0.29
C GLN A 163 -4.47 -15.12 0.74
N GLY A 164 -4.59 -16.45 0.76
CA GLY A 164 -4.01 -17.33 1.77
C GLY A 164 -2.53 -17.06 2.05
N ASP A 165 -1.71 -16.98 0.99
CA ASP A 165 -0.27 -16.81 1.11
C ASP A 165 0.14 -15.45 1.66
N ASP A 166 -0.50 -14.37 1.24
CA ASP A 166 -0.16 -13.03 1.72
C ASP A 166 -0.58 -12.85 3.18
N LYS A 167 -1.73 -13.43 3.55
CA LYS A 167 -2.21 -13.50 4.93
C LYS A 167 -1.31 -14.34 5.83
N LEU A 168 -0.77 -15.44 5.32
CA LEU A 168 0.22 -16.23 6.03
C LEU A 168 1.52 -15.45 6.27
N LYS A 169 2.02 -14.71 5.27
CA LYS A 169 3.20 -13.84 5.43
C LYS A 169 2.98 -12.75 6.48
N ASP A 170 1.82 -12.10 6.46
CA ASP A 170 1.44 -11.09 7.46
C ASP A 170 1.47 -11.66 8.88
N LEU A 171 0.99 -12.90 9.08
CA LEU A 171 1.03 -13.59 10.38
C LEU A 171 2.45 -13.87 10.83
N ILE A 172 3.27 -14.44 9.95
CA ILE A 172 4.65 -14.81 10.27
C ILE A 172 5.43 -13.57 10.68
N ALA A 173 5.33 -12.49 9.91
CA ALA A 173 5.97 -11.22 10.24
C ALA A 173 5.54 -10.69 11.61
N PHE A 174 4.25 -10.82 11.96
CA PHE A 174 3.76 -10.40 13.27
C PHE A 174 4.29 -11.26 14.43
N LEU A 175 4.42 -12.57 14.22
CA LEU A 175 4.92 -13.52 15.22
C LEU A 175 6.42 -13.38 15.45
N ASP A 176 7.20 -13.11 14.41
CA ASP A 176 8.64 -12.86 14.50
C ASP A 176 8.95 -11.66 15.43
N ASP A 177 8.11 -10.63 15.39
CA ASP A 177 8.20 -9.46 16.26
C ASP A 177 7.72 -9.72 17.71
N ARG A 178 7.04 -10.84 17.98
CA ARG A 178 6.41 -11.15 19.27
C ARG A 178 6.58 -12.62 19.67
N PRO A 179 7.80 -13.03 20.04
CA PRO A 179 8.08 -14.40 20.46
C PRO A 179 7.27 -14.75 21.71
N GLY A 180 6.33 -15.71 21.58
CA GLY A 180 5.47 -16.17 22.67
C GLY A 180 4.00 -16.39 22.30
N PHE A 181 3.56 -15.86 21.16
CA PHE A 181 2.25 -16.17 20.58
C PHE A 181 2.37 -17.33 19.58
N GLY A 182 1.36 -18.21 19.54
CA GLY A 182 1.19 -19.13 18.41
C GLY A 182 0.31 -18.50 17.32
N GLY A 183 0.46 -18.97 16.08
CA GLY A 183 -0.28 -18.47 14.92
C GLY A 183 -1.47 -19.33 14.53
N ILE A 184 -2.59 -18.71 14.17
CA ILE A 184 -3.77 -19.40 13.62
C ILE A 184 -4.22 -18.72 12.33
N ILE A 185 -4.37 -19.48 11.27
CA ILE A 185 -5.04 -19.04 10.05
C ILE A 185 -6.45 -19.59 10.06
N VAL A 186 -7.44 -18.72 9.89
CA VAL A 186 -8.85 -19.07 9.81
C VAL A 186 -9.31 -18.87 8.37
N GLY A 187 -10.01 -19.81 7.77
CA GLY A 187 -10.44 -19.66 6.39
C GLY A 187 -11.43 -20.73 5.94
N PRO A 188 -11.90 -20.69 4.68
CA PRO A 188 -12.76 -21.74 4.15
C PRO A 188 -11.98 -23.06 4.02
N ALA A 189 -12.62 -24.20 4.27
CA ALA A 189 -11.97 -25.52 4.20
C ALA A 189 -11.23 -25.78 2.88
N ALA A 190 -11.72 -25.22 1.76
CA ALA A 190 -11.10 -25.32 0.45
C ALA A 190 -9.70 -24.66 0.34
N LEU A 191 -9.24 -23.95 1.37
CA LEU A 191 -7.91 -23.33 1.45
C LEU A 191 -6.88 -24.23 2.17
N GLU A 192 -7.33 -25.28 2.89
CA GLU A 192 -6.45 -26.14 3.70
C GLU A 192 -5.36 -26.82 2.86
N GLU A 193 -5.69 -27.22 1.63
CA GLU A 193 -4.76 -27.87 0.70
C GLU A 193 -3.78 -26.89 0.04
N ASP A 194 -4.12 -25.59 0.03
CA ASP A 194 -3.36 -24.55 -0.68
C ASP A 194 -2.32 -23.85 0.23
N LEU A 195 -2.34 -24.09 1.55
CA LEU A 195 -1.47 -23.42 2.53
C LEU A 195 -0.29 -24.30 2.99
N ASP A 196 0.92 -23.80 2.81
CA ASP A 196 2.13 -24.39 3.40
C ASP A 196 2.45 -23.73 4.75
N LEU A 197 1.91 -24.29 5.84
CA LEU A 197 2.01 -23.69 7.17
C LEU A 197 3.37 -23.94 7.84
N PRO A 198 3.99 -22.91 8.43
CA PRO A 198 5.11 -23.09 9.35
C PRO A 198 4.72 -23.90 10.59
N TRP A 199 5.72 -24.48 11.25
CA TRP A 199 5.59 -25.37 12.41
C TRP A 199 4.82 -24.77 13.62
N ASP A 200 4.76 -23.44 13.74
CA ASP A 200 4.06 -22.74 14.82
C ASP A 200 2.67 -22.18 14.42
N CYS A 201 2.22 -22.46 13.19
CA CYS A 201 0.93 -22.02 12.68
C CYS A 201 -0.04 -23.19 12.54
N THR A 202 -1.31 -22.97 12.85
CA THR A 202 -2.39 -23.94 12.64
C THR A 202 -3.47 -23.35 11.75
N PHE A 203 -3.97 -24.12 10.79
CA PHE A 203 -5.15 -23.73 10.01
C PHE A 203 -6.42 -24.25 10.66
N VAL A 204 -7.45 -23.40 10.72
CA VAL A 204 -8.78 -23.72 11.25
C VAL A 204 -9.82 -23.47 10.15
N PRO A 205 -10.40 -24.53 9.57
CA PRO A 205 -11.46 -24.38 8.59
C PRO A 205 -12.75 -23.88 9.25
N VAL A 206 -13.38 -22.87 8.66
CA VAL A 206 -14.66 -22.32 9.11
C VAL A 206 -15.68 -22.41 7.98
N ASP A 207 -16.72 -23.18 8.24
CA ASP A 207 -17.89 -23.20 7.37
C ASP A 207 -18.74 -21.95 7.61
N ALA A 208 -19.24 -21.35 6.52
CA ALA A 208 -20.28 -20.34 6.65
C ALA A 208 -21.51 -21.07 7.17
N GLY A 209 -21.92 -20.76 8.40
CA GLY A 209 -22.92 -21.53 9.13
C GLY A 209 -24.11 -21.94 8.26
N ALA A 210 -24.25 -23.25 8.05
CA ALA A 210 -25.50 -23.88 7.72
C ALA A 210 -26.16 -24.35 9.01
N ASP A 211 -26.66 -23.42 9.82
CA ASP A 211 -27.69 -23.73 10.81
C ASP A 211 -29.03 -23.43 10.10
N SER A 212 -30.01 -24.31 9.87
CA SER A 212 -30.26 -25.67 10.37
C SER A 212 -31.48 -26.26 9.63
N HIS A 213 -31.44 -27.56 9.33
CA HIS A 213 -32.55 -28.54 9.24
C HIS A 213 -33.94 -28.10 8.73
N THR A 214 -34.39 -28.59 7.57
CA THR A 214 -35.27 -29.78 7.50
C THR A 214 -36.14 -30.02 8.74
N GLY A 215 -37.23 -29.25 8.84
CA GLY A 215 -38.39 -29.63 9.65
C GLY A 215 -39.00 -30.91 9.06
N GLY A 216 -38.80 -32.02 9.76
CA GLY A 216 -39.21 -33.36 9.37
C GLY A 216 -40.72 -33.53 9.27
N ALA A 217 -41.08 -34.46 8.39
CA ALA A 217 -42.40 -35.07 8.36
C ALA A 217 -42.70 -35.78 9.69
N ALA A 218 -43.86 -35.47 10.26
CA ALA A 218 -44.73 -36.39 10.99
C ALA A 218 -46.17 -35.88 10.85
#